data_AF-C5BLZ6-F1
#
_entry.id   AF-C5BLZ6-F1
#
_cell.length_a   1.000
_cell.length_b   1.000
_cell.length_c   1.000
_cell.angle_alpha   90.00
_cell.angle_beta   90.00
_cell.angle_gamma   90.00
#
_symmetry.space_group_name_H-M   'P 1'
#
loop_
_entity.id
_entity.type
_entity.pdbx_description
1 polymer ?
#
loop_
_entity_poly.entity_id
_entity_poly.type
_entity_poly.pdbx_seq_one_letter_code
_entity_poly.pdbx_strand_id
1 'polypeptide(L)'
;MFKKTALGIAAISVLALNVARADYVAEYESVDVPSPSVMLHLPYLDLDTVKSATFKAVFPTDFNSNPLLAKSIKNFKLTFENAAPLVVPELKLADGNSGNPGPYCNGQRYIADVNHQWAFQALSVAVCVNVDRGDGEAPFEYSIAVKTSNNWTGTSPYYPPFDLVRGPGYAQNVTPNPLADTLRLDVAGKSLQINLLKEWRDTNEPQTSMPNAGYQLKLSWLGHGDRTLSLPIAGPEFDAVALTHEQFDPTIELGMLRLKLVDMAGNEFEAPEVFDLRQLLEDAYGPIQGL
;
A
#
# COMPACT_ATOMS: atom_id res chain seq x y z
N MET A 1 42.59 61.11 -2.57
CA MET A 1 41.91 60.30 -1.54
C MET A 1 40.96 59.34 -2.24
N PHE A 2 41.40 58.10 -2.51
CA PHE A 2 40.55 57.07 -3.12
C PHE A 2 40.00 56.17 -2.02
N LYS A 3 38.68 56.22 -1.79
CA LYS A 3 37.99 55.27 -0.89
C LYS A 3 37.81 53.94 -1.63
N LYS A 4 38.49 52.90 -1.13
CA LYS A 4 38.28 51.51 -1.53
C LYS A 4 36.94 51.03 -0.94
N THR A 5 36.00 50.68 -1.80
CA THR A 5 34.75 50.00 -1.41
C THR A 5 35.00 48.50 -1.48
N ALA A 6 35.05 47.85 -0.33
CA ALA A 6 35.17 46.39 -0.25
C ALA A 6 33.80 45.76 -0.53
N LEU A 7 33.69 44.98 -1.61
CA LEU A 7 32.58 44.08 -1.85
C LEU A 7 32.73 42.88 -0.89
N GLY A 8 31.87 42.81 0.12
CA GLY A 8 31.70 41.61 0.93
C GLY A 8 30.79 40.63 0.20
N ILE A 9 31.35 39.52 -0.28
CA ILE A 9 30.57 38.38 -0.78
C ILE A 9 30.02 37.65 0.45
N ALA A 10 28.73 37.81 0.73
CA ALA A 10 28.04 36.99 1.71
C ALA A 10 27.84 35.60 1.10
N ALA A 11 28.57 34.61 1.60
CA ALA A 11 28.32 33.21 1.31
C ALA A 11 26.96 32.82 1.90
N ILE A 12 25.95 32.68 1.04
CA ILE A 12 24.67 32.08 1.42
C ILE A 12 24.92 30.58 1.52
N SER A 13 25.20 30.11 2.73
CA SER A 13 25.20 28.68 3.04
C SER A 13 23.77 28.16 2.92
N VAL A 14 23.44 27.51 1.81
CA VAL A 14 22.21 26.73 1.68
C VAL A 14 22.37 25.51 2.58
N LEU A 15 21.81 25.57 3.79
CA LEU A 15 21.56 24.36 4.57
C LEU A 15 20.55 23.54 3.78
N ALA A 16 21.01 22.47 3.11
CA ALA A 16 20.14 21.42 2.64
C ALA A 16 19.48 20.77 3.87
N LEU A 17 18.25 21.18 4.20
CA LEU A 17 17.42 20.41 5.11
C LEU A 17 17.11 19.09 4.41
N ASN A 18 17.76 18.01 4.84
CA ASN A 18 17.26 16.66 4.60
C ASN A 18 15.94 16.53 5.35
N VAL A 19 14.84 16.91 4.71
CA VAL A 19 13.49 16.58 5.20
C VAL A 19 13.33 15.09 5.00
N ALA A 20 13.55 14.31 6.06
CA ALA A 20 13.22 12.89 6.05
C ALA A 20 11.73 12.75 5.71
N ARG A 21 11.41 12.14 4.56
CA ARG A 21 10.04 11.75 4.23
C ARG A 21 9.55 10.75 5.27
N ALA A 22 8.30 10.91 5.70
CA ALA A 22 7.65 9.93 6.56
C ALA A 22 7.44 8.63 5.78
N ASP A 23 7.55 7.50 6.47
CA ASP A 23 7.27 6.18 5.89
C ASP A 23 5.88 6.15 5.24
N TYR A 24 5.77 5.41 4.13
CA TYR A 24 4.48 5.11 3.54
C TYR A 24 3.77 4.04 4.38
N VAL A 25 2.48 4.22 4.63
CA VAL A 25 1.68 3.30 5.44
C VAL A 25 0.45 2.90 4.65
N ALA A 26 0.34 1.61 4.32
CA ALA A 26 -0.84 1.05 3.72
C ALA A 26 -1.69 0.32 4.77
N GLU A 27 -3.00 0.57 4.75
CA GLU A 27 -3.99 -0.06 5.63
C GLU A 27 -4.67 -1.22 4.91
N TYR A 28 -4.77 -2.35 5.61
CA TYR A 28 -5.34 -3.59 5.09
C TYR A 28 -6.46 -4.07 5.99
N GLU A 29 -7.54 -4.53 5.36
CA GLU A 29 -8.70 -5.15 6.02
C GLU A 29 -9.02 -6.49 5.35
N SER A 30 -9.31 -7.51 6.15
CA SER A 30 -9.64 -8.84 5.65
C SER A 30 -10.92 -8.83 4.83
N VAL A 31 -10.86 -9.35 3.61
CA VAL A 31 -12.03 -9.72 2.80
C VAL A 31 -12.57 -11.07 3.26
N ASP A 32 -11.67 -11.99 3.58
CA ASP A 32 -12.00 -13.32 4.08
C ASP A 32 -10.96 -13.79 5.10
N VAL A 33 -11.42 -14.51 6.12
CA VAL A 33 -10.55 -15.21 7.07
C VAL A 33 -11.18 -16.59 7.32
N PRO A 34 -10.80 -17.61 6.54
CA PRO A 34 -11.33 -18.95 6.70
C PRO A 34 -11.14 -19.49 8.12
N SER A 35 -11.97 -20.46 8.50
CA SER A 35 -11.88 -21.11 9.81
C SER A 35 -10.44 -21.57 10.08
N PRO A 36 -9.84 -21.13 11.19
CA PRO A 36 -8.49 -21.50 11.51
C PRO A 36 -8.40 -22.94 12.01
N SER A 37 -7.18 -23.48 12.01
CA SER A 37 -6.86 -24.69 12.76
C SER A 37 -6.54 -24.31 14.20
N VAL A 38 -7.43 -24.65 15.13
CA VAL A 38 -7.20 -24.54 16.57
C VAL A 38 -6.62 -25.83 17.11
N MET A 39 -5.55 -25.72 17.88
CA MET A 39 -4.83 -26.87 18.45
C MET A 39 -5.24 -27.14 19.90
N LEU A 40 -5.83 -26.15 20.57
CA LEU A 40 -6.28 -26.25 21.96
C LEU A 40 -7.56 -25.45 22.17
N HIS A 41 -8.64 -26.14 22.49
CA HIS A 41 -9.87 -25.51 22.96
C HIS A 41 -9.77 -25.29 24.46
N LEU A 42 -9.79 -24.02 24.88
CA LEU A 42 -9.84 -23.64 26.28
C LEU A 42 -11.27 -23.23 26.65
N PRO A 43 -11.75 -23.59 27.86
CA PRO A 43 -13.03 -23.09 28.33
C PRO A 43 -13.07 -21.56 28.30
N TYR A 44 -14.12 -21.00 27.69
CA TYR A 44 -14.33 -19.55 27.56
C TYR A 44 -13.29 -18.80 26.70
N LEU A 45 -12.50 -19.50 25.88
CA LEU A 45 -11.65 -18.92 24.86
C LEU A 45 -11.88 -19.64 23.53
N ASP A 46 -12.79 -19.11 22.74
CA ASP A 46 -13.09 -19.59 21.39
C ASP A 46 -12.23 -18.85 20.36
N LEU A 47 -11.26 -19.57 19.80
CA LEU A 47 -10.36 -19.08 18.75
C LEU A 47 -10.74 -19.64 17.36
N ASP A 48 -11.80 -20.44 17.27
CA ASP A 48 -12.27 -21.06 16.02
C ASP A 48 -13.06 -20.07 15.16
N THR A 49 -13.54 -18.97 15.76
CA THR A 49 -14.46 -18.01 15.15
C THR A 49 -13.79 -16.69 14.80
N VAL A 50 -12.72 -16.72 13.99
CA VAL A 50 -12.10 -15.48 13.51
C VAL A 50 -13.01 -14.79 12.52
N LYS A 51 -13.39 -13.56 12.85
CA LYS A 51 -14.33 -12.74 12.06
C LYS A 51 -13.60 -11.81 11.10
N SER A 52 -12.50 -11.22 11.53
CA SER A 52 -11.74 -10.28 10.70
C SER A 52 -10.30 -10.12 11.16
N ALA A 53 -9.46 -9.68 10.23
CA ALA A 53 -8.11 -9.22 10.47
C ALA A 53 -7.91 -7.81 9.91
N THR A 54 -7.20 -6.95 10.63
CA THR A 54 -6.79 -5.64 10.11
C THR A 54 -5.33 -5.38 10.46
N PHE A 55 -4.58 -4.71 9.59
CA PHE A 55 -3.21 -4.33 9.87
C PHE A 55 -2.74 -3.15 9.02
N LYS A 56 -1.61 -2.56 9.40
CA LYS A 56 -0.95 -1.50 8.63
C LYS A 56 0.44 -1.94 8.21
N ALA A 57 0.71 -2.04 6.92
CA ALA A 57 2.04 -2.30 6.40
C ALA A 57 2.82 -0.98 6.31
N VAL A 58 4.03 -0.95 6.87
CA VAL A 58 4.90 0.24 6.85
C VAL A 58 6.05 0.01 5.90
N PHE A 59 6.14 0.85 4.86
CA PHE A 59 7.18 0.76 3.83
C PHE A 59 8.24 1.83 4.05
N PRO A 60 9.54 1.47 3.95
CA PRO A 60 10.61 2.44 4.04
C PRO A 60 10.56 3.41 2.86
N THR A 61 10.79 4.69 3.11
CA THR A 61 10.99 5.71 2.06
C THR A 61 12.45 6.04 1.84
N ASP A 62 13.37 5.30 2.48
CA ASP A 62 14.80 5.49 2.30
C ASP A 62 15.35 4.68 1.12
N PHE A 63 16.43 5.18 0.52
CA PHE A 63 17.09 4.57 -0.64
C PHE A 63 17.86 3.29 -0.33
N ASN A 64 18.14 3.04 0.95
CA ASN A 64 19.01 1.94 1.36
C ASN A 64 18.23 0.66 1.64
N SER A 65 16.90 0.75 1.69
CA SER A 65 15.97 -0.36 1.91
C SER A 65 15.20 -0.65 0.63
N ASN A 66 14.68 -1.87 0.50
CA ASN A 66 13.73 -2.15 -0.57
C ASN A 66 12.39 -1.44 -0.25
N PRO A 67 11.99 -0.41 -1.00
CA PRO A 67 10.79 0.37 -0.74
C PRO A 67 9.48 -0.37 -1.01
N LEU A 68 9.58 -1.45 -1.77
CA LEU A 68 8.47 -2.32 -2.13
C LEU A 68 8.11 -3.28 -1.00
N LEU A 69 9.00 -3.45 -0.01
CA LEU A 69 8.80 -4.41 1.06
C LEU A 69 8.53 -3.71 2.38
N ALA A 70 7.48 -4.13 3.08
CA ALA A 70 7.15 -3.55 4.36
C ALA A 70 8.22 -3.90 5.41
N LYS A 71 8.72 -2.90 6.13
CA LYS A 71 9.69 -3.07 7.21
C LYS A 71 9.06 -3.52 8.53
N SER A 72 7.77 -3.23 8.72
CA SER A 72 6.98 -3.71 9.86
C SER A 72 5.50 -3.74 9.55
N ILE A 73 4.76 -4.55 10.32
CA ILE A 73 3.30 -4.58 10.33
C ILE A 73 2.82 -3.99 11.66
N LYS A 74 2.09 -2.89 11.61
CA LYS A 74 1.58 -2.19 12.80
C LYS A 74 0.10 -2.47 13.02
N ASN A 75 -0.31 -2.43 14.28
CA ASN A 75 -1.69 -2.59 14.72
C ASN A 75 -2.38 -3.84 14.12
N PHE A 76 -1.64 -4.95 14.03
CA PHE A 76 -2.24 -6.20 13.59
C PHE A 76 -3.28 -6.64 14.61
N LYS A 77 -4.53 -6.78 14.18
CA LYS A 77 -5.65 -7.11 15.02
C LYS A 77 -6.41 -8.28 14.44
N LEU A 78 -6.64 -9.31 15.24
CA LEU A 78 -7.58 -10.39 14.96
C LEU A 78 -8.80 -10.23 15.86
N THR A 79 -9.97 -10.20 15.23
CA THR A 79 -11.26 -10.12 15.92
C THR A 79 -11.92 -11.49 15.87
N PHE A 80 -12.38 -11.96 17.02
CA PHE A 80 -13.10 -13.22 17.17
C PHE A 80 -14.57 -12.94 17.45
N GLU A 81 -15.46 -13.89 17.17
CA GLU A 81 -16.88 -13.77 17.50
C GLU A 81 -17.11 -13.85 19.02
N ASN A 82 -16.45 -14.82 19.66
CA ASN A 82 -16.71 -15.19 21.06
C ASN A 82 -15.50 -15.00 21.99
N ALA A 83 -14.47 -14.28 21.54
CA ALA A 83 -13.27 -13.98 22.34
C ALA A 83 -12.84 -12.52 22.22
N ALA A 84 -12.15 -12.02 23.24
CA ALA A 84 -11.54 -10.69 23.18
C ALA A 84 -10.52 -10.62 22.03
N PRO A 85 -10.45 -9.51 21.28
CA PRO A 85 -9.55 -9.40 20.14
C PRO A 85 -8.09 -9.51 20.57
N LEU A 86 -7.27 -10.10 19.70
CA LEU A 86 -5.81 -10.00 19.81
C LEU A 86 -5.38 -8.71 19.10
N VAL A 87 -4.61 -7.87 19.79
CA VAL A 87 -4.03 -6.65 19.20
C VAL A 87 -2.53 -6.68 19.41
N VAL A 88 -1.79 -6.61 18.31
CA VAL A 88 -0.33 -6.56 18.27
C VAL A 88 0.09 -5.18 17.77
N PRO A 89 0.69 -4.32 18.63
CA PRO A 89 1.04 -2.95 18.24
C PRO A 89 2.02 -2.88 17.07
N GLU A 90 3.03 -3.74 17.05
CA GLU A 90 4.03 -3.81 16.00
C GLU A 90 4.62 -5.22 15.91
N LEU A 91 4.57 -5.79 14.71
CA LEU A 91 5.30 -7.00 14.31
C LEU A 91 6.50 -6.56 13.48
N LYS A 92 7.69 -7.02 13.85
CA LYS A 92 8.93 -6.71 13.15
C LYS A 92 9.31 -7.85 12.23
N LEU A 93 9.94 -7.52 11.10
CA LEU A 93 10.52 -8.51 10.21
C LEU A 93 11.50 -9.40 11.01
N ALA A 94 11.38 -10.72 10.88
CA ALA A 94 12.26 -11.64 11.60
C ALA A 94 13.70 -11.58 11.03
N ASP A 95 14.69 -11.29 11.87
CA ASP A 95 16.11 -11.19 11.47
C ASP A 95 16.67 -12.57 11.07
N GLY A 96 17.26 -12.66 9.87
CA GLY A 96 18.07 -13.81 9.44
C GLY A 96 17.55 -14.50 8.18
N ASN A 97 18.08 -14.07 7.04
CA ASN A 97 18.19 -14.75 5.76
C ASN A 97 17.05 -15.66 5.24
N SER A 98 16.71 -15.31 4.00
CA SER A 98 16.03 -16.07 2.95
C SER A 98 14.53 -16.17 3.10
N GLY A 99 13.83 -15.83 2.01
CA GLY A 99 12.47 -16.28 1.72
C GLY A 99 12.42 -17.80 1.63
N ASN A 100 12.75 -18.46 2.73
CA ASN A 100 12.23 -19.76 3.04
C ASN A 100 10.96 -19.48 3.83
N PRO A 101 9.79 -19.65 3.19
CA PRO A 101 8.62 -20.02 3.94
C PRO A 101 9.05 -20.96 5.07
N GLY A 102 8.61 -20.75 6.31
CA GLY A 102 8.26 -21.95 7.07
C GLY A 102 7.40 -22.84 6.15
N PRO A 103 7.28 -24.16 6.34
CA PRO A 103 6.50 -25.03 5.43
C PRO A 103 5.06 -24.55 5.09
N TYR A 104 4.61 -23.46 5.72
CA TYR A 104 3.34 -22.75 5.59
C TYR A 104 3.56 -21.20 5.59
N CYS A 105 4.40 -20.62 4.73
CA CYS A 105 4.61 -19.16 4.75
C CYS A 105 5.05 -18.59 3.40
N ASN A 106 4.12 -18.37 2.46
CA ASN A 106 4.45 -17.87 1.11
C ASN A 106 4.79 -16.36 1.04
N GLY A 107 5.33 -15.77 2.10
CA GLY A 107 5.58 -14.32 2.19
C GLY A 107 6.61 -13.92 3.25
N GLN A 108 6.68 -12.62 3.55
CA GLN A 108 7.55 -12.09 4.59
C GLN A 108 6.98 -12.40 5.98
N ARG A 109 7.84 -12.86 6.89
CA ARG A 109 7.44 -13.24 8.24
C ARG A 109 7.73 -12.13 9.24
N TYR A 110 6.68 -11.64 9.88
CA TYR A 110 6.74 -10.65 10.95
C TYR A 110 6.36 -11.28 12.28
N ILE A 111 7.10 -10.95 13.34
CA ILE A 111 6.92 -11.55 14.66
C ILE A 111 6.87 -10.49 15.76
N ALA A 112 6.12 -10.80 16.82
CA ALA A 112 6.09 -10.04 18.06
C ALA A 112 5.64 -10.92 19.22
N ASP A 113 5.92 -10.47 20.44
CA ASP A 113 5.35 -11.06 21.63
C ASP A 113 4.30 -10.11 22.23
N VAL A 114 3.18 -10.66 22.67
CA VAL A 114 2.11 -9.95 23.38
C VAL A 114 2.01 -10.51 24.80
N ASN A 115 2.06 -9.63 25.79
CA ASN A 115 1.99 -10.01 27.19
C ASN A 115 0.55 -9.85 27.73
N HIS A 116 0.19 -10.72 28.68
CA HIS A 116 -1.08 -10.66 29.40
C HIS A 116 -2.33 -10.69 28.50
N GLN A 117 -2.25 -11.42 27.39
CA GLN A 117 -3.39 -11.64 26.50
C GLN A 117 -4.18 -12.88 26.97
N TRP A 118 -5.49 -12.70 27.17
CA TRP A 118 -6.39 -13.73 27.69
C TRP A 118 -5.88 -14.32 29.02
N ALA A 119 -5.70 -15.63 29.10
CA ALA A 119 -5.18 -16.33 30.28
C ALA A 119 -3.65 -16.54 30.24
N PHE A 120 -2.95 -16.07 29.22
CA PHE A 120 -1.53 -16.36 29.01
C PHE A 120 -0.64 -15.19 29.42
N GLN A 121 0.50 -15.50 30.04
CA GLN A 121 1.49 -14.48 30.42
C GLN A 121 2.13 -13.84 29.19
N ALA A 122 2.46 -14.66 28.18
CA ALA A 122 3.05 -14.22 26.93
C ALA A 122 2.60 -15.12 25.78
N LEU A 123 2.23 -14.50 24.67
CA LEU A 123 1.95 -15.13 23.39
C LEU A 123 2.99 -14.66 22.38
N SER A 124 3.46 -15.57 21.53
CA SER A 124 4.22 -15.21 20.33
C SER A 124 3.28 -15.19 19.14
N VAL A 125 3.27 -14.09 18.41
CA VAL A 125 2.43 -13.89 17.24
C VAL A 125 3.33 -13.79 16.02
N ALA A 126 3.03 -14.59 15.00
CA ALA A 126 3.69 -14.54 13.71
C ALA A 126 2.65 -14.28 12.62
N VAL A 127 2.97 -13.38 11.70
CA VAL A 127 2.18 -13.09 10.50
C VAL A 127 3.08 -13.24 9.30
N CYS A 128 2.69 -14.09 8.37
CA CYS A 128 3.30 -14.25 7.06
C CYS A 128 2.43 -13.51 6.06
N VAL A 129 2.94 -12.46 5.43
CA VAL A 129 2.20 -11.70 4.42
C VAL A 129 3.15 -11.27 3.33
N ASN A 130 2.70 -11.33 2.08
CA ASN A 130 3.38 -10.66 0.98
C ASN A 130 2.60 -9.38 0.70
N VAL A 131 3.17 -8.25 1.13
CA VAL A 131 2.62 -6.93 0.84
C VAL A 131 3.65 -6.18 0.00
N ASP A 132 3.33 -5.96 -1.26
CA ASP A 132 4.05 -4.99 -2.09
C ASP A 132 3.38 -3.60 -1.97
N ARG A 133 4.14 -2.55 -2.21
CA ARG A 133 3.56 -1.23 -2.42
C ARG A 133 2.72 -1.32 -3.71
N GLY A 134 1.45 -0.90 -3.66
CA GLY A 134 0.58 -0.89 -4.84
C GLY A 134 -0.26 -2.14 -5.06
N ASP A 135 0.01 -3.24 -4.36
CA ASP A 135 -0.87 -4.41 -4.38
C ASP A 135 -2.23 -4.03 -3.75
N GLY A 136 -3.29 -4.35 -4.49
CA GLY A 136 -4.66 -4.21 -4.00
C GLY A 136 -5.02 -5.28 -2.97
N GLU A 137 -4.33 -6.41 -2.98
CA GLU A 137 -4.66 -7.60 -2.20
C GLU A 137 -3.43 -8.26 -1.60
N ALA A 138 -3.59 -8.82 -0.40
CA ALA A 138 -2.52 -9.39 0.40
C ALA A 138 -3.01 -10.70 1.05
N PRO A 139 -2.67 -11.87 0.47
CA PRO A 139 -2.84 -13.13 1.18
C PRO A 139 -1.90 -13.14 2.39
N PHE A 140 -2.42 -13.59 3.53
CA PHE A 140 -1.63 -13.70 4.75
C PHE A 140 -1.93 -15.01 5.48
N GLU A 141 -1.00 -15.42 6.33
CA GLU A 141 -1.16 -16.49 7.30
C GLU A 141 -0.77 -15.95 8.67
N TYR A 142 -1.46 -16.38 9.72
CA TYR A 142 -1.11 -16.02 11.09
C TYR A 142 -0.96 -17.28 11.95
N SER A 143 -0.10 -17.18 12.95
CA SER A 143 0.04 -18.16 14.03
C SER A 143 0.15 -17.44 15.36
N ILE A 144 -0.57 -17.95 16.36
CA ILE A 144 -0.54 -17.49 17.75
C ILE A 144 -0.12 -18.68 18.60
N ALA A 145 1.00 -18.55 19.30
CA ALA A 145 1.55 -19.62 20.12
C ALA A 145 1.82 -19.16 21.56
N VAL A 146 1.67 -20.05 22.54
CA VAL A 146 2.03 -19.75 23.93
C VAL A 146 3.54 -19.72 24.06
N LYS A 147 4.06 -18.62 24.59
CA LYS A 147 5.48 -18.52 24.92
C LYS A 147 5.70 -19.13 26.30
N THR A 148 5.98 -20.43 26.34
CA THR A 148 6.29 -21.14 27.58
C THR A 148 7.77 -20.96 27.94
N SER A 149 8.16 -19.80 28.47
CA SER A 149 9.50 -19.66 29.06
C SER A 149 9.44 -19.87 30.57
N ASN A 150 9.46 -21.12 31.01
CA ASN A 150 9.90 -21.45 32.36
C ASN A 150 11.43 -21.63 32.36
N ASN A 151 12.19 -20.60 31.99
CA ASN A 151 13.64 -20.57 32.22
C ASN A 151 13.92 -19.80 33.50
N TRP A 152 13.59 -20.39 34.65
CA TRP A 152 14.05 -19.87 35.96
C TRP A 152 15.14 -20.72 36.60
N THR A 153 15.39 -21.92 36.09
CA THR A 153 16.52 -22.78 36.50
C THR A 153 17.18 -23.32 35.24
N GLY A 154 18.47 -23.04 35.07
CA GLY A 154 19.24 -23.36 33.86
C GLY A 154 19.04 -24.78 33.35
N THR A 155 19.13 -24.93 32.02
CA THR A 155 18.97 -26.17 31.24
C THR A 155 17.54 -26.72 31.11
N SER A 156 16.65 -25.94 30.48
CA SER A 156 15.40 -26.50 29.91
C SER A 156 15.59 -26.83 28.42
N PRO A 157 15.19 -28.02 27.94
CA PRO A 157 15.17 -28.32 26.52
C PRO A 157 14.23 -27.34 25.81
N TYR A 158 14.66 -26.85 24.64
CA TYR A 158 13.88 -25.99 23.76
C TYR A 158 12.60 -26.71 23.34
N TYR A 159 11.52 -26.56 24.10
CA TYR A 159 10.19 -26.94 23.63
C TYR A 159 9.77 -25.88 22.62
N PRO A 160 9.43 -26.27 21.38
CA PRO A 160 8.84 -25.33 20.43
C PRO A 160 7.58 -24.74 21.07
N PRO A 161 7.29 -23.45 20.81
CA PRO A 161 6.09 -22.83 21.36
C PRO A 161 4.86 -23.63 20.95
N PHE A 162 3.91 -23.77 21.87
CA PHE A 162 2.68 -24.52 21.63
C PHE A 162 1.70 -23.60 20.86
N ASP A 163 1.44 -23.89 19.58
CA ASP A 163 0.47 -23.16 18.77
C ASP A 163 -0.92 -23.29 19.39
N LEU A 164 -1.62 -22.17 19.58
CA LEU A 164 -3.03 -22.14 20.00
C LEU A 164 -3.93 -22.20 18.77
N VAL A 165 -3.65 -21.34 17.81
CA VAL A 165 -4.44 -21.16 16.60
C VAL A 165 -3.55 -20.69 15.46
N ARG A 166 -3.84 -21.20 14.26
CA ARG A 166 -3.23 -20.76 13.01
C ARG A 166 -4.28 -20.70 11.91
N GLY A 167 -4.19 -19.75 11.02
CA GLY A 167 -5.14 -19.65 9.93
C GLY A 167 -4.60 -18.86 8.74
N PRO A 168 -5.11 -19.15 7.53
CA PRO A 168 -4.93 -18.27 6.40
C PRO A 168 -5.91 -17.08 6.51
N GLY A 169 -5.67 -16.07 5.69
CA GLY A 169 -6.61 -14.98 5.46
C GLY A 169 -6.25 -14.23 4.20
N TYR A 170 -7.17 -13.37 3.79
CA TYR A 170 -7.03 -12.55 2.60
C TYR A 170 -7.44 -11.12 2.93
N ALA A 171 -6.54 -10.17 2.71
CA ALA A 171 -6.79 -8.76 3.00
C ALA A 171 -6.73 -7.90 1.74
N GLN A 172 -7.51 -6.83 1.74
CA GLN A 172 -7.52 -5.81 0.70
C GLN A 172 -6.93 -4.51 1.24
N ASN A 173 -6.19 -3.80 0.39
CA ASN A 173 -5.68 -2.49 0.67
C ASN A 173 -6.82 -1.45 0.66
N VAL A 174 -7.13 -0.92 1.84
CA VAL A 174 -8.19 0.09 2.06
C VAL A 174 -7.63 1.49 2.30
N THR A 175 -6.33 1.69 2.07
CA THR A 175 -5.68 3.01 2.17
C THR A 175 -6.43 4.00 1.26
N PRO A 176 -6.78 5.21 1.73
CA PRO A 176 -7.33 6.23 0.85
C PRO A 176 -6.31 6.65 -0.21
N ASN A 177 -6.69 6.66 -1.49
CA ASN A 177 -5.84 7.20 -2.56
C ASN A 177 -6.13 8.70 -2.72
N PRO A 178 -5.26 9.61 -2.27
CA PRO A 178 -5.52 11.03 -2.38
C PRO A 178 -5.48 11.48 -3.85
N LEU A 179 -6.16 12.59 -4.11
CA LEU A 179 -6.08 13.28 -5.39
C LEU A 179 -4.69 13.87 -5.57
N ALA A 180 -4.04 13.56 -6.68
CA ALA A 180 -2.80 14.22 -7.09
C ALA A 180 -3.10 15.50 -7.85
N ASP A 181 -4.01 15.44 -8.83
CA ASP A 181 -4.30 16.56 -9.72
C ASP A 181 -5.72 16.52 -10.29
N THR A 182 -6.18 17.64 -10.82
CA THR A 182 -7.46 17.77 -11.52
C THR A 182 -7.30 18.59 -12.79
N LEU A 183 -7.56 17.95 -13.92
CA LEU A 183 -7.64 18.60 -15.22
C LEU A 183 -9.11 18.82 -15.61
N ARG A 184 -9.42 20.00 -16.15
CA ARG A 184 -10.75 20.33 -16.67
C ARG A 184 -10.63 20.78 -18.12
N LEU A 185 -11.42 20.15 -18.98
CA LEU A 185 -11.45 20.39 -20.42
C LEU A 185 -12.89 20.64 -20.88
N ASP A 186 -13.02 21.30 -22.02
CA ASP A 186 -14.26 21.35 -22.78
C ASP A 186 -14.10 20.44 -24.01
N VAL A 187 -14.96 19.42 -24.11
CA VAL A 187 -14.92 18.41 -25.16
C VAL A 187 -16.30 18.35 -25.79
N ALA A 188 -16.41 18.78 -27.05
CA ALA A 188 -17.67 18.94 -27.78
C ALA A 188 -18.73 19.81 -27.06
N GLY A 189 -18.31 20.92 -26.44
CA GLY A 189 -19.20 21.83 -25.72
C GLY A 189 -19.69 21.27 -24.37
N LYS A 190 -19.06 20.21 -23.88
CA LYS A 190 -19.38 19.54 -22.61
C LYS A 190 -18.16 19.53 -21.72
N SER A 191 -18.37 19.88 -20.44
CA SER A 191 -17.30 19.85 -19.45
C SER A 191 -16.88 18.40 -19.14
N LEU A 192 -15.59 18.15 -19.27
CA LEU A 192 -14.90 16.93 -18.86
C LEU A 192 -13.97 17.28 -17.69
N GLN A 193 -14.12 16.58 -16.56
CA GLN A 193 -13.20 16.64 -15.44
C GLN A 193 -12.45 15.31 -15.33
N ILE A 194 -11.12 15.38 -15.24
CA ILE A 194 -10.22 14.25 -15.08
C ILE A 194 -9.48 14.43 -13.76
N ASN A 195 -9.76 13.55 -12.81
CA ASN A 195 -9.13 13.52 -11.50
C ASN A 195 -8.06 12.43 -11.48
N LEU A 196 -6.79 12.81 -11.32
CA LEU A 196 -5.69 11.88 -11.19
C LEU A 196 -5.50 11.51 -9.72
N LEU A 197 -5.49 10.22 -9.42
CA LEU A 197 -5.13 9.74 -8.09
C LEU A 197 -3.62 9.54 -7.97
N LYS A 198 -3.12 9.71 -6.75
CA LYS A 198 -1.68 9.77 -6.47
C LYS A 198 -0.97 8.43 -6.56
N GLU A 199 -1.57 7.38 -6.01
CA GLU A 199 -0.91 6.08 -5.86
C GLU A 199 -1.25 5.15 -7.01
N TRP A 200 -0.26 4.38 -7.45
CA TRP A 200 -0.45 3.22 -8.32
C TRP A 200 -1.21 2.12 -7.57
N ARG A 201 -2.18 1.46 -8.21
CA ARG A 201 -2.93 0.35 -7.61
C ARG A 201 -3.21 -0.75 -8.61
N ASP A 202 -3.20 -1.98 -8.11
CA ASP A 202 -3.96 -3.06 -8.74
C ASP A 202 -5.46 -2.92 -8.40
N THR A 203 -6.30 -3.11 -9.40
CA THR A 203 -7.74 -2.92 -9.34
C THR A 203 -8.44 -4.16 -9.86
N ASN A 204 -9.30 -4.75 -9.05
CA ASN A 204 -10.11 -5.90 -9.47
C ASN A 204 -11.38 -5.51 -10.23
N GLU A 205 -11.47 -4.27 -10.73
CA GLU A 205 -12.63 -3.85 -11.50
C GLU A 205 -12.63 -4.53 -12.88
N PRO A 206 -13.64 -5.37 -13.22
CA PRO A 206 -13.63 -6.16 -14.45
C PRO A 206 -13.92 -5.36 -15.74
N GLN A 207 -13.68 -4.05 -15.77
CA GLN A 207 -14.54 -3.15 -16.56
C GLN A 207 -13.94 -2.51 -17.80
N THR A 208 -12.67 -2.73 -18.18
CA THR A 208 -12.15 -2.16 -19.44
C THR A 208 -11.17 -3.08 -20.16
N SER A 209 -10.87 -2.75 -21.43
CA SER A 209 -9.80 -3.34 -22.26
C SER A 209 -8.38 -3.04 -21.75
N MET A 210 -8.26 -2.24 -20.68
CA MET A 210 -6.99 -1.79 -20.10
C MET A 210 -6.53 -2.72 -18.97
N PRO A 211 -5.22 -2.78 -18.68
CA PRO A 211 -4.73 -3.58 -17.57
C PRO A 211 -5.34 -3.12 -16.25
N ASN A 212 -5.56 -4.11 -15.39
CA ASN A 212 -6.16 -3.96 -14.07
C ASN A 212 -5.30 -3.15 -13.09
N ALA A 213 -4.05 -2.85 -13.42
CA ALA A 213 -3.14 -2.15 -12.53
C ALA A 213 -2.56 -0.88 -13.15
N GLY A 214 -2.51 0.20 -12.38
CA GLY A 214 -2.07 1.51 -12.88
C GLY A 214 -2.38 2.70 -11.99
N TYR A 215 -2.05 3.89 -12.49
CA TYR A 215 -2.53 5.15 -11.91
C TYR A 215 -3.98 5.39 -12.32
N GLN A 216 -4.84 5.65 -11.36
CA GLN A 216 -6.27 5.77 -11.60
C GLN A 216 -6.65 7.19 -12.04
N LEU A 217 -7.42 7.28 -13.13
CA LEU A 217 -8.12 8.49 -13.57
C LEU A 217 -9.61 8.35 -13.29
N LYS A 218 -10.17 9.24 -12.47
CA LYS A 218 -11.62 9.37 -12.32
C LYS A 218 -12.13 10.46 -13.26
N LEU A 219 -12.83 10.03 -14.29
CA LEU A 219 -13.43 10.86 -15.32
C LEU A 219 -14.87 11.19 -14.94
N SER A 220 -15.26 12.45 -15.10
CA SER A 220 -16.65 12.89 -15.02
C SER A 220 -16.95 13.74 -16.25
N TRP A 221 -17.82 13.23 -17.14
CA TRP A 221 -18.15 13.90 -18.39
C TRP A 221 -19.63 14.19 -18.48
N LEU A 222 -19.97 15.48 -18.63
CA LEU A 222 -21.35 15.95 -18.56
C LEU A 222 -22.24 15.23 -19.59
N GLY A 223 -23.24 14.50 -19.10
CA GLY A 223 -24.18 13.72 -19.91
C GLY A 223 -23.71 12.31 -20.28
N HIS A 224 -22.51 11.89 -19.84
CA HIS A 224 -21.97 10.53 -20.03
C HIS A 224 -21.73 9.79 -18.69
N GLY A 225 -21.69 10.53 -17.58
CA GLY A 225 -21.57 9.98 -16.22
C GLY A 225 -20.13 9.93 -15.72
N ASP A 226 -19.90 9.17 -14.66
CA ASP A 226 -18.58 8.99 -14.05
C ASP A 226 -17.97 7.63 -14.43
N ARG A 227 -16.66 7.62 -14.67
CA ARG A 227 -15.88 6.43 -15.00
C ARG A 227 -14.52 6.46 -14.33
N THR A 228 -13.96 5.29 -14.06
CA THR A 228 -12.57 5.13 -13.60
C THR A 228 -11.79 4.36 -14.65
N LEU A 229 -10.60 4.83 -14.99
CA LEU A 229 -9.64 4.14 -15.85
C LEU A 229 -8.32 3.97 -15.12
N SER A 230 -7.56 2.94 -15.49
CA SER A 230 -6.20 2.71 -15.01
C SER A 230 -5.20 2.97 -16.15
N LEU A 231 -4.22 3.84 -15.92
CA LEU A 231 -3.16 4.10 -16.88
C LEU A 231 -2.07 3.03 -16.76
N PRO A 232 -1.68 2.37 -17.87
CA PRO A 232 -0.70 1.28 -17.88
C PRO A 232 0.76 1.77 -17.75
N ILE A 233 1.05 2.62 -16.77
CA ILE A 233 2.40 3.12 -16.50
C ILE A 233 3.06 2.24 -15.45
N ALA A 234 4.36 1.99 -15.64
CA ALA A 234 5.12 1.15 -14.75
C ALA A 234 5.26 1.75 -13.34
N GLY A 235 5.05 0.88 -12.35
CA GLY A 235 5.78 0.91 -11.10
C GLY A 235 5.07 1.56 -9.91
N PRO A 236 4.79 0.82 -8.83
CA PRO A 236 4.34 1.39 -7.57
C PRO A 236 5.42 2.15 -6.79
N GLU A 237 6.66 2.19 -7.29
CA GLU A 237 7.76 2.95 -6.72
C GLU A 237 7.62 4.48 -6.85
N PHE A 238 6.70 4.96 -7.68
CA PHE A 238 6.45 6.39 -7.91
C PHE A 238 5.09 6.84 -7.36
N ASP A 239 4.96 8.15 -7.12
CA ASP A 239 3.68 8.81 -6.89
C ASP A 239 3.38 9.72 -8.08
N ALA A 240 2.11 9.77 -8.51
CA ALA A 240 1.66 10.75 -9.48
C ALA A 240 1.50 12.13 -8.84
N VAL A 241 1.90 13.19 -9.56
CA VAL A 241 1.83 14.57 -9.05
C VAL A 241 1.11 15.53 -9.97
N ALA A 242 1.09 15.30 -11.28
CA ALA A 242 0.37 16.15 -12.20
C ALA A 242 -0.04 15.40 -13.47
N LEU A 243 -1.10 15.87 -14.11
CA LEU A 243 -1.53 15.45 -15.43
C LEU A 243 -1.38 16.62 -16.40
N THR A 244 -0.49 16.52 -17.37
CA THR A 244 -0.31 17.54 -18.40
C THR A 244 -1.10 17.17 -19.65
N HIS A 245 -1.72 18.18 -20.27
CA HIS A 245 -2.47 18.04 -21.51
C HIS A 245 -1.81 18.88 -22.60
N GLU A 246 -1.44 18.22 -23.69
CA GLU A 246 -0.80 18.82 -24.85
C GLU A 246 -1.76 18.76 -26.04
N GLN A 247 -2.20 19.91 -26.52
CA GLN A 247 -3.07 20.00 -27.70
C GLN A 247 -2.25 20.48 -28.91
N PHE A 248 -2.19 19.64 -29.95
CA PHE A 248 -1.43 19.93 -31.18
C PHE A 248 -2.28 20.68 -32.22
N ASP A 249 -3.55 20.29 -32.37
CA ASP A 249 -4.53 21.00 -33.21
C ASP A 249 -5.91 21.01 -32.54
N PRO A 250 -6.43 22.18 -32.11
CA PRO A 250 -7.72 22.29 -31.45
C PRO A 250 -8.92 21.98 -32.33
N THR A 251 -8.74 21.82 -33.64
CA THR A 251 -9.83 21.60 -34.59
C THR A 251 -10.03 20.13 -34.98
N ILE A 252 -9.07 19.25 -34.67
CA ILE A 252 -9.07 17.85 -35.14
C ILE A 252 -8.77 16.85 -34.02
N GLU A 253 -7.92 17.21 -33.05
CA GLU A 253 -7.45 16.27 -32.03
C GLU A 253 -7.78 16.73 -30.62
N LEU A 254 -8.25 15.79 -29.79
CA LEU A 254 -8.49 16.03 -28.36
C LEU A 254 -7.19 16.20 -27.56
N GLY A 255 -6.03 15.98 -28.19
CA GLY A 255 -4.72 16.13 -27.60
C GLY A 255 -4.27 14.89 -26.83
N MET A 256 -3.09 15.03 -26.23
CA MET A 256 -2.38 13.97 -25.54
C MET A 256 -2.29 14.29 -24.05
N LEU A 257 -2.37 13.26 -23.22
CA LEU A 257 -2.12 13.33 -21.79
C LEU A 257 -0.74 12.73 -21.47
N ARG A 258 -0.01 13.39 -20.58
CA ARG A 258 1.24 12.90 -19.99
C ARG A 258 1.14 12.95 -18.48
N LEU A 259 1.77 11.96 -17.84
CA LEU A 259 1.82 11.89 -16.39
C LEU A 259 3.14 12.46 -15.89
N LYS A 260 3.07 13.33 -14.89
CA LYS A 260 4.24 13.72 -14.10
C LYS A 260 4.28 12.89 -12.83
N LEU A 261 5.41 12.23 -12.62
CA LEU A 261 5.68 11.34 -11.51
C LEU A 261 6.74 11.95 -10.59
N VAL A 262 6.73 11.53 -9.34
CA VAL A 262 7.80 11.79 -8.38
C VAL A 262 8.29 10.47 -7.81
N ASP A 263 9.60 10.27 -7.81
CA ASP A 263 10.21 9.14 -7.14
C ASP A 263 10.25 9.32 -5.62
N MET A 264 10.82 8.34 -4.93
CA MET A 264 10.95 8.38 -3.47
C MET A 264 11.96 9.42 -2.97
N ALA A 265 12.94 9.82 -3.81
CA ALA A 265 13.84 10.95 -3.53
C ALA A 265 13.13 12.29 -3.60
N GLY A 266 11.97 12.35 -4.24
CA GLY A 266 11.36 13.61 -4.60
C GLY A 266 11.83 14.12 -5.96
N ASN A 267 12.54 13.32 -6.76
CA ASN A 267 12.87 13.70 -8.14
C ASN A 267 11.62 13.59 -8.99
N GLU A 268 11.25 14.69 -9.62
CA GLU A 268 10.13 14.74 -10.55
C GLU A 268 10.61 14.43 -11.97
N PHE A 269 9.82 13.64 -12.70
CA PHE A 269 10.06 13.34 -14.10
C PHE A 269 8.72 13.13 -14.83
N GLU A 270 8.73 13.28 -16.15
CA GLU A 270 7.58 12.92 -16.98
C GLU A 270 7.68 11.45 -17.36
N ALA A 271 6.57 10.72 -17.21
CA ALA A 271 6.46 9.37 -17.73
C ALA A 271 6.69 9.38 -19.25
N PRO A 272 7.45 8.43 -19.80
CA PRO A 272 7.68 8.36 -21.25
C PRO A 272 6.40 8.04 -22.02
N GLU A 273 5.43 7.40 -21.39
CA GLU A 273 4.12 7.08 -21.96
C GLU A 273 3.29 8.34 -22.21
N VAL A 274 2.58 8.33 -23.33
CA VAL A 274 1.67 9.38 -23.76
C VAL A 274 0.33 8.74 -24.07
N PHE A 275 -0.75 9.32 -23.58
CA PHE A 275 -2.11 8.77 -23.74
C PHE A 275 -2.94 9.66 -24.63
N ASP A 276 -3.51 9.09 -25.69
CA ASP A 276 -4.49 9.78 -26.52
C ASP A 276 -5.79 9.96 -25.73
N LEU A 277 -6.21 11.22 -25.54
CA LEU A 277 -7.42 11.53 -24.79
C LEU A 277 -8.68 10.98 -25.47
N ARG A 278 -8.75 10.95 -26.81
CA ARG A 278 -9.89 10.35 -27.50
C ARG A 278 -9.97 8.87 -27.18
N GLN A 279 -8.86 8.15 -27.30
CA GLN A 279 -8.81 6.71 -27.01
C GLN A 279 -9.26 6.42 -25.56
N LEU A 280 -8.75 7.18 -24.59
CA LEU A 280 -9.16 7.04 -23.18
C LEU A 280 -10.67 7.25 -22.97
N LEU A 281 -11.24 8.28 -23.60
CA LEU A 281 -12.68 8.53 -23.49
C LEU A 281 -13.50 7.44 -24.19
N GLU A 282 -13.04 6.92 -25.32
CA GLU A 282 -13.69 5.81 -26.02
C GLU A 282 -13.63 4.51 -25.21
N ASP A 283 -12.51 4.23 -24.54
CA ASP A 283 -12.38 3.09 -23.64
C ASP A 283 -13.30 3.22 -22.40
N ALA A 284 -13.53 4.44 -21.90
CA ALA A 284 -14.41 4.69 -20.75
C ALA A 284 -15.91 4.68 -21.09
N TYR A 285 -16.29 5.26 -22.23
CA TYR A 285 -17.69 5.57 -22.57
C TYR A 285 -18.19 4.88 -23.84
N GLY A 286 -17.33 4.16 -24.55
CA GLY A 286 -17.61 3.59 -25.87
C GLY A 286 -17.38 4.60 -27.01
N PRO A 287 -17.63 4.19 -28.28
CA PRO A 287 -17.36 5.02 -29.45
C PRO A 287 -18.08 6.37 -29.38
N ILE A 288 -17.33 7.47 -29.51
CA ILE A 288 -17.90 8.81 -29.41
C ILE A 288 -18.28 9.30 -30.81
N GLN A 289 -19.58 9.30 -31.11
CA GLN A 289 -20.07 9.85 -32.38
C GLN A 289 -20.14 11.38 -32.32
N GLY A 290 -19.61 12.06 -33.33
CA GLY A 290 -19.76 13.51 -33.51
C GLY A 290 -18.75 14.38 -32.77
N LEU A 291 -17.59 13.82 -32.39
CA LEU A 291 -16.37 14.58 -32.11
C LEU A 291 -15.56 14.83 -33.38
#